data_AF-J3HDT3-F1
#
_entry.id   AF-J3HDT3-F1
#
_cell.length_a   1.000
_cell.length_b   1.000
_cell.length_c   1.000
_cell.angle_alpha   90.00
_cell.angle_beta   90.00
_cell.angle_gamma   90.00
#
_symmetry.space_group_name_H-M   'P 1'
#
loop_
_entity.id
_entity.type
_entity.pdbx_description
1 polymer ?
#
loop_
_entity_poly.entity_id
_entity_poly.type
_entity_poly.pdbx_seq_one_letter_code
_entity_poly.pdbx_strand_id
1 'polypeptide(L)'
;MKADTISIEAQGIKIKGAPDRMVQLLMAGLLAHTLPPAANVQPIVPADIPALGAEWPGQGGVNGGLVAARGDVPAHYLIIAAKDVGDREWGGRGTELKGLSKTDGYTNTEVLCSDDEKHPAANACAEYQVDGHHDFYLPAAAELYQGWLNCPEVFAQDCYYWSSSQRSAYLAFYMYFGDGGQYYNGKGNELRVRPVRRFFI
;
A
#
# COMPACT_ATOMS: atom_id res chain seq x y z
N MET A 1 40.82 -8.49 -47.64
CA MET A 1 40.35 -7.08 -47.59
C MET A 1 40.79 -6.51 -46.26
N LYS A 2 41.51 -5.37 -46.23
CA LYS A 2 41.95 -4.74 -44.98
C LYS A 2 40.72 -4.07 -44.33
N ALA A 3 40.52 -4.29 -43.04
CA ALA A 3 39.39 -3.70 -42.31
C ALA A 3 39.65 -2.20 -42.11
N ASP A 4 38.77 -1.36 -42.65
CA ASP A 4 38.84 0.09 -42.46
C ASP A 4 38.58 0.42 -40.99
N THR A 5 39.53 1.14 -40.38
CA THR A 5 39.50 1.51 -38.95
C THR A 5 39.55 3.02 -38.84
N ILE A 6 38.66 3.59 -38.03
CA ILE A 6 38.59 5.04 -37.79
C ILE A 6 39.30 5.35 -36.48
N SER A 7 40.06 6.45 -36.46
CA SER A 7 40.77 6.95 -35.27
C SER A 7 40.19 8.30 -34.87
N ILE A 8 39.83 8.47 -33.60
CA ILE A 8 39.41 9.75 -33.02
C ILE A 8 40.43 10.15 -31.96
N GLU A 9 40.86 11.41 -31.98
CA GLU A 9 41.83 11.97 -31.05
C GLU A 9 41.29 13.28 -30.45
N ALA A 10 41.17 13.33 -29.13
CA ALA A 10 40.74 14.52 -28.39
C ALA A 10 41.41 14.55 -27.01
N GLN A 11 41.94 15.72 -26.62
CA GLN A 11 42.56 15.95 -25.30
C GLN A 11 43.59 14.88 -24.89
N GLY A 12 44.42 14.43 -25.84
CA GLY A 12 45.47 13.43 -25.60
C GLY A 12 44.98 11.97 -25.54
N ILE A 13 43.67 11.73 -25.70
CA ILE A 13 43.10 10.39 -25.77
C ILE A 13 42.89 10.02 -27.23
N LYS A 14 43.49 8.90 -27.66
CA LYS A 14 43.37 8.35 -29.02
C LYS A 14 42.65 7.01 -28.99
N ILE A 15 41.48 6.96 -29.64
CA ILE A 15 40.65 5.76 -29.72
C ILE A 15 40.60 5.31 -31.17
N LYS A 16 40.84 4.02 -31.42
CA LYS A 16 40.75 3.40 -32.73
C LYS A 16 39.76 2.26 -32.72
N GLY A 17 38.89 2.18 -33.72
CA GLY A 17 37.90 1.13 -33.81
C GLY A 17 37.24 1.04 -35.18
N ALA A 18 36.49 -0.05 -35.39
CA ALA A 18 35.64 -0.18 -36.57
C ALA A 18 34.60 0.95 -36.61
N PRO A 19 34.23 1.47 -37.80
CA PRO A 19 33.32 2.60 -37.96
C PRO A 19 32.04 2.46 -37.13
N ASP A 20 31.40 1.29 -37.17
CA ASP A 20 30.12 1.03 -36.50
C ASP A 20 30.21 1.17 -34.98
N ARG A 21 31.33 0.72 -34.41
CA ARG A 21 31.58 0.78 -32.97
C ARG A 21 31.89 2.21 -32.51
N MET A 22 32.53 3.00 -33.36
CA MET A 22 32.82 4.42 -33.07
C MET A 22 31.54 5.27 -33.15
N VAL A 23 30.64 4.96 -34.10
CA VAL A 23 29.32 5.61 -34.19
C VAL A 23 28.48 5.29 -32.96
N GLN A 24 28.46 4.03 -32.50
CA GLN A 24 27.76 3.67 -31.25
C GLN A 24 28.32 4.41 -30.02
N LEU A 25 29.65 4.55 -29.91
CA LEU A 25 30.28 5.30 -28.82
C LEU A 25 29.92 6.79 -28.83
N LEU A 26 29.89 7.42 -30.00
CA LEU A 26 29.50 8.82 -30.14
C LEU A 26 28.01 9.03 -29.80
N MET A 27 27.13 8.14 -30.26
CA MET A 27 25.70 8.19 -29.93
C MET A 27 25.44 8.02 -28.43
N ALA A 28 26.18 7.14 -27.76
CA ALA A 28 26.09 6.98 -26.30
C ALA A 28 26.59 8.23 -25.54
N GLY A 29 27.63 8.90 -26.04
CA GLY A 29 28.15 10.14 -25.45
C GLY A 29 27.19 11.33 -25.57
N LEU A 30 26.52 11.47 -26.71
CA LEU A 30 25.54 12.54 -26.95
C LEU A 30 24.29 12.43 -26.06
N LEU A 31 23.85 11.21 -25.70
CA LEU A 31 22.73 10.98 -24.78
C LEU A 31 23.06 11.33 -23.31
N ALA A 32 24.33 11.35 -22.94
CA ALA A 32 24.75 11.64 -21.56
C ALA A 32 24.73 13.15 -21.21
N HIS A 33 24.68 14.04 -22.20
CA HIS A 33 24.88 15.49 -22.00
C HIS A 33 23.58 16.32 -22.05
N THR A 34 22.41 15.69 -22.21
CA THR A 34 21.10 16.38 -22.18
C THR A 34 20.24 16.02 -20.98
N LEU A 35 20.74 15.19 -20.07
CA LEU A 35 20.11 15.00 -18.77
C LEU A 35 20.56 16.15 -17.87
N PRO A 36 19.66 16.83 -17.13
CA PRO A 36 20.09 17.76 -16.08
C PRO A 36 21.13 17.04 -15.20
N PRO A 37 22.11 17.77 -14.61
CA PRO A 37 22.98 17.16 -13.62
C PRO A 37 22.04 16.42 -12.69
N ALA A 38 22.24 15.10 -12.56
CA ALA A 38 21.43 14.29 -11.65
C ALA A 38 21.35 15.13 -10.39
N ALA A 39 20.16 15.66 -10.09
CA ALA A 39 19.90 16.23 -8.79
C ALA A 39 20.48 15.20 -7.83
N ASN A 40 21.16 15.61 -6.77
CA ASN A 40 21.60 14.71 -5.72
C ASN A 40 20.38 13.94 -5.20
N VAL A 41 19.94 12.93 -5.95
CA VAL A 41 19.13 11.82 -5.53
C VAL A 41 20.18 11.06 -4.76
N GLN A 42 20.26 11.41 -3.48
CA GLN A 42 20.84 10.52 -2.52
C GLN A 42 20.35 9.12 -2.90
N PRO A 43 21.23 8.13 -3.10
CA PRO A 43 20.76 6.78 -3.31
C PRO A 43 19.74 6.50 -2.20
N ILE A 44 18.54 6.07 -2.58
CA ILE A 44 17.52 5.63 -1.63
C ILE A 44 18.27 4.63 -0.75
N VAL A 45 18.58 5.03 0.48
CA VAL A 45 19.09 4.14 1.50
C VAL A 45 18.09 2.99 1.51
N PRO A 46 18.49 1.71 1.42
CA PRO A 46 17.54 0.61 1.53
C PRO A 46 16.73 0.88 2.77
N ALA A 47 15.49 1.34 2.60
CA ALA A 47 14.63 1.57 3.74
C ALA A 47 14.48 0.18 4.34
N ASP A 48 14.82 0.03 5.61
CA ASP A 48 14.77 -1.22 6.36
C ASP A 48 13.31 -1.71 6.42
N ILE A 49 12.79 -2.22 5.30
CA ILE A 49 11.47 -2.81 5.20
C ILE A 49 11.51 -4.03 6.12
N PRO A 50 10.78 -4.03 7.24
CA PRO A 50 10.81 -5.14 8.16
C PRO A 50 10.27 -6.40 7.50
N ALA A 51 10.52 -7.57 8.10
CA ALA A 51 9.80 -8.78 7.71
C ALA A 51 8.27 -8.60 7.85
N LEU A 52 7.49 -9.40 7.11
CA LEU A 52 6.04 -9.45 7.30
C LEU A 52 5.71 -9.75 8.77
N GLY A 53 4.74 -9.02 9.33
CA GLY A 53 4.34 -9.13 10.73
C GLY A 53 5.29 -8.46 11.74
N ALA A 54 6.49 -8.02 11.33
CA ALA A 54 7.40 -7.29 12.21
C ALA A 54 7.01 -5.82 12.32
N GLU A 55 7.24 -5.23 13.51
CA GLU A 55 7.06 -3.80 13.74
C GLU A 55 7.90 -2.98 12.75
N TRP A 56 7.28 -1.93 12.21
CA TRP A 56 7.95 -0.96 11.36
C TRP A 56 8.21 0.31 12.18
N PRO A 57 9.48 0.58 12.57
CA PRO A 57 9.79 1.68 13.48
C PRO A 57 9.29 3.03 12.96
N GLY A 58 8.55 3.75 13.81
CA GLY A 58 7.99 5.06 13.52
C GLY A 58 6.85 5.07 12.49
N GLN A 59 6.34 3.89 12.13
CA GLN A 59 5.24 3.75 11.17
C GLN A 59 3.91 3.40 11.87
N GLY A 60 3.86 3.28 13.21
CA GLY A 60 2.61 3.08 13.93
C GLY A 60 2.02 1.67 13.84
N GLY A 61 2.78 0.69 13.36
CA GLY A 61 2.27 -0.65 13.11
C GLY A 61 3.30 -1.63 12.59
N VAL A 62 2.81 -2.77 12.10
CA VAL A 62 3.61 -3.85 11.53
C VAL A 62 3.53 -3.87 10.01
N ASN A 63 4.53 -4.46 9.36
CA ASN A 63 4.53 -4.66 7.92
C ASN A 63 3.51 -5.73 7.49
N GLY A 64 2.39 -5.31 6.89
CA GLY A 64 1.36 -6.18 6.30
C GLY A 64 1.65 -6.59 4.85
N GLY A 65 2.77 -6.14 4.28
CA GLY A 65 3.25 -6.51 2.95
C GLY A 65 2.92 -5.51 1.84
N LEU A 66 3.59 -5.71 0.70
CA LEU A 66 3.44 -4.87 -0.49
C LEU A 66 2.11 -5.14 -1.18
N VAL A 67 1.34 -4.06 -1.39
CA VAL A 67 0.16 -4.02 -2.23
C VAL A 67 0.59 -3.50 -3.60
N ALA A 68 0.33 -4.28 -4.65
CA ALA A 68 0.58 -3.85 -6.02
C ALA A 68 -0.33 -2.66 -6.40
N ALA A 69 0.16 -1.79 -7.29
CA ALA A 69 -0.62 -0.68 -7.82
C ALA A 69 -1.95 -1.17 -8.42
N ARG A 70 -3.03 -0.43 -8.18
CA ARG A 70 -4.38 -0.79 -8.64
C ARG A 70 -5.15 0.46 -9.02
N GLY A 71 -5.47 0.59 -10.30
CA GLY A 71 -6.10 1.79 -10.83
C GLY A 71 -5.24 3.02 -10.53
N ASP A 72 -5.83 4.01 -9.89
CA ASP A 72 -5.16 5.27 -9.54
C ASP A 72 -4.41 5.21 -8.19
N VAL A 73 -4.43 4.07 -7.48
CA VAL A 73 -3.70 3.88 -6.23
C VAL A 73 -2.32 3.30 -6.53
N PRO A 74 -1.22 4.03 -6.24
CA PRO A 74 0.13 3.52 -6.42
C PRO A 74 0.43 2.30 -5.53
N ALA A 75 1.47 1.55 -5.89
CA ALA A 75 1.97 0.49 -5.03
C ALA A 75 2.36 1.08 -3.66
N HIS A 76 2.05 0.35 -2.60
CA HIS A 76 2.28 0.80 -1.23
C HIS A 76 2.43 -0.41 -0.31
N TYR A 77 3.03 -0.21 0.85
CA TYR A 77 2.95 -1.17 1.92
C TYR A 77 1.67 -0.94 2.74
N LEU A 78 1.01 -2.03 3.08
CA LEU A 78 -0.06 -2.01 4.07
C LEU A 78 0.59 -2.04 5.45
N ILE A 79 0.33 -1.02 6.26
CA ILE A 79 0.76 -0.98 7.65
C ILE A 79 -0.44 -1.36 8.52
N ILE A 80 -0.30 -2.40 9.33
CA ILE A 80 -1.38 -2.88 10.21
C ILE A 80 -1.10 -2.32 11.61
N ALA A 81 -2.08 -1.62 12.21
CA ALA A 81 -1.91 -1.06 13.54
C ALA A 81 -1.57 -2.14 14.58
N ALA A 82 -0.66 -1.85 15.51
CA ALA A 82 -0.27 -2.81 16.54
C ALA A 82 -1.41 -3.13 17.52
N LYS A 83 -2.44 -2.28 17.62
CA LYS A 83 -3.60 -2.47 18.52
C LYS A 83 -4.93 -2.41 17.78
N ASP A 84 -5.87 -3.21 18.25
CA ASP A 84 -7.27 -3.08 17.87
C ASP A 84 -7.91 -1.88 18.57
N VAL A 85 -8.97 -1.31 17.97
CA VAL A 85 -9.71 -0.14 18.51
C VAL A 85 -11.08 -0.51 19.10
N GLY A 86 -11.17 -1.75 19.59
CA GLY A 86 -12.34 -2.32 20.25
C GLY A 86 -13.34 -2.96 19.28
N ASP A 87 -14.44 -3.43 19.86
CA ASP A 87 -15.57 -3.98 19.12
C ASP A 87 -16.54 -2.83 18.80
N ARG A 88 -16.95 -2.72 17.52
CA ARG A 88 -17.77 -1.60 17.03
C ARG A 88 -18.82 -2.09 16.05
N GLU A 89 -19.97 -1.43 16.04
CA GLU A 89 -20.92 -1.59 14.93
C GLU A 89 -20.32 -1.06 13.62
N TRP A 90 -20.68 -1.70 12.50
CA TRP A 90 -20.36 -1.17 11.17
C TRP A 90 -21.20 0.08 10.86
N GLY A 91 -22.44 0.14 11.34
CA GLY A 91 -23.29 1.34 11.27
C GLY A 91 -24.11 1.51 9.97
N GLY A 92 -24.76 2.65 9.77
CA GLY A 92 -25.53 3.00 8.55
C GLY A 92 -26.42 1.87 7.97
N ARG A 93 -27.32 1.34 8.81
CA ARG A 93 -28.27 0.28 8.42
C ARG A 93 -29.36 0.84 7.51
N GLY A 94 -29.79 0.04 6.53
CA GLY A 94 -30.87 0.41 5.61
C GLY A 94 -30.42 1.22 4.39
N THR A 95 -29.16 1.66 4.37
CA THR A 95 -28.58 2.45 3.27
C THR A 95 -27.51 1.67 2.53
N GLU A 96 -27.62 1.62 1.21
CA GLU A 96 -26.58 1.12 0.32
C GLU A 96 -25.76 2.30 -0.21
N LEU A 97 -24.50 2.38 0.22
CA LEU A 97 -23.61 3.50 -0.11
C LEU A 97 -22.91 3.21 -1.43
N LYS A 98 -22.80 4.23 -2.27
CA LYS A 98 -22.10 4.14 -3.55
C LYS A 98 -20.60 4.36 -3.34
N GLY A 99 -19.78 3.81 -4.23
CA GLY A 99 -18.33 4.02 -4.21
C GLY A 99 -17.56 3.11 -3.25
N LEU A 100 -18.24 2.21 -2.51
CA LEU A 100 -17.56 1.24 -1.66
C LEU A 100 -16.95 0.08 -2.47
N SER A 101 -15.72 -0.26 -2.14
CA SER A 101 -14.86 -1.24 -2.82
C SER A 101 -14.49 -2.41 -1.92
N LYS A 102 -14.09 -3.52 -2.53
CA LYS A 102 -13.51 -4.67 -1.81
C LYS A 102 -12.00 -4.56 -1.60
N THR A 103 -11.34 -3.58 -2.21
CA THR A 103 -9.87 -3.48 -2.22
C THR A 103 -9.33 -2.09 -1.87
N ASP A 104 -10.20 -1.14 -1.53
CA ASP A 104 -9.79 0.23 -1.22
C ASP A 104 -10.43 0.68 0.09
N GLY A 105 -9.83 0.27 1.22
CA GLY A 105 -10.37 0.58 2.54
C GLY A 105 -10.26 2.06 2.90
N TYR A 106 -9.29 2.76 2.33
CA TYR A 106 -9.09 4.20 2.52
C TYR A 106 -10.31 4.97 1.99
N THR A 107 -10.61 4.84 0.70
CA THR A 107 -11.75 5.52 0.08
C THR A 107 -13.08 5.09 0.71
N ASN A 108 -13.21 3.80 1.07
CA ASN A 108 -14.39 3.34 1.81
C ASN A 108 -14.55 4.08 3.13
N THR A 109 -13.49 4.21 3.91
CA THR A 109 -13.54 4.85 5.22
C THR A 109 -13.85 6.34 5.08
N GLU A 110 -13.31 7.02 4.07
CA GLU A 110 -13.68 8.41 3.78
C GLU A 110 -15.19 8.56 3.48
N VAL A 111 -15.75 7.67 2.64
CA VAL A 111 -17.19 7.65 2.34
C VAL A 111 -18.01 7.39 3.60
N LEU A 112 -17.61 6.42 4.42
CA LEU A 112 -18.32 6.06 5.66
C LEU A 112 -18.25 7.18 6.71
N CYS A 113 -17.11 7.85 6.86
CA CYS A 113 -16.96 8.95 7.80
C CYS A 113 -17.69 10.23 7.34
N SER A 114 -18.00 10.34 6.04
CA SER A 114 -18.72 11.48 5.45
C SER A 114 -20.22 11.23 5.29
N ASP A 115 -20.71 10.03 5.62
CA ASP A 115 -22.15 9.72 5.58
C ASP A 115 -22.90 10.41 6.72
N ASP A 116 -24.18 10.71 6.49
CA ASP A 116 -25.04 11.31 7.52
C ASP A 116 -25.34 10.32 8.65
N GLU A 117 -25.33 9.02 8.34
CA GLU A 117 -25.47 7.95 9.32
C GLU A 117 -24.15 7.65 10.03
N LYS A 118 -24.25 7.14 11.27
CA LYS A 118 -23.05 6.81 12.05
C LYS A 118 -22.43 5.49 11.58
N HIS A 119 -21.12 5.51 11.40
CA HIS A 119 -20.27 4.34 11.12
C HIS A 119 -19.17 4.16 12.17
N PRO A 120 -19.48 3.64 13.38
CA PRO A 120 -18.55 3.60 14.50
C PRO A 120 -17.23 2.87 14.20
N ALA A 121 -17.25 1.77 13.45
CA ALA A 121 -16.05 1.04 13.06
C ALA A 121 -15.12 1.88 12.17
N ALA A 122 -15.66 2.60 11.18
CA ALA A 122 -14.88 3.46 10.29
C ALA A 122 -14.31 4.66 11.06
N ASN A 123 -15.15 5.33 11.85
CA ASN A 123 -14.75 6.49 12.66
C ASN A 123 -13.65 6.14 13.66
N ALA A 124 -13.75 4.99 14.33
CA ALA A 124 -12.72 4.55 15.27
C ALA A 124 -11.35 4.34 14.62
N CYS A 125 -11.31 3.89 13.35
CA CYS A 125 -10.05 3.82 12.60
C CYS A 125 -9.54 5.20 12.16
N ALA A 126 -10.43 6.06 11.66
CA ALA A 126 -10.07 7.41 11.22
C ALA A 126 -9.59 8.31 12.37
N GLU A 127 -10.08 8.08 13.58
CA GLU A 127 -9.65 8.77 14.80
C GLU A 127 -8.40 8.15 15.43
N TYR A 128 -7.92 7.00 14.94
CA TYR A 128 -6.77 6.30 15.51
C TYR A 128 -5.45 7.04 15.19
N GLN A 129 -4.62 7.21 16.22
CA GLN A 129 -3.37 7.98 16.14
C GLN A 129 -2.26 7.26 16.90
N VAL A 130 -1.11 7.13 16.26
CA VAL A 130 0.09 6.50 16.85
C VAL A 130 1.32 6.92 16.06
N ASP A 131 2.46 7.11 16.74
CA ASP A 131 3.73 7.52 16.13
C ASP A 131 3.64 8.78 15.23
N GLY A 132 2.68 9.67 15.52
CA GLY A 132 2.44 10.89 14.73
C GLY A 132 1.66 10.69 13.43
N HIS A 133 1.16 9.48 13.17
CA HIS A 133 0.30 9.15 12.04
C HIS A 133 -1.18 9.22 12.42
N HIS A 134 -1.99 9.76 11.51
CA HIS A 134 -3.43 10.01 11.66
C HIS A 134 -4.22 9.58 10.40
N ASP A 135 -3.57 8.85 9.50
CA ASP A 135 -4.05 8.42 8.17
C ASP A 135 -4.53 6.96 8.18
N PHE A 136 -4.94 6.46 9.35
CA PHE A 136 -5.47 5.12 9.51
C PHE A 136 -6.92 5.01 9.05
N TYR A 137 -7.29 3.83 8.56
CA TYR A 137 -8.60 3.55 8.01
C TYR A 137 -9.04 2.11 8.29
N LEU A 138 -10.33 1.84 8.12
CA LEU A 138 -10.90 0.50 8.26
C LEU A 138 -10.57 -0.31 6.98
N PRO A 139 -9.81 -1.41 7.07
CA PRO A 139 -9.37 -2.17 5.90
C PRO A 139 -10.54 -2.66 5.07
N ALA A 140 -10.39 -2.66 3.74
CA ALA A 140 -11.33 -3.36 2.87
C ALA A 140 -11.17 -4.88 3.00
N ALA A 141 -12.16 -5.61 2.47
CA ALA A 141 -12.20 -7.06 2.55
C ALA A 141 -10.93 -7.75 2.04
N ALA A 142 -10.33 -7.26 0.94
CA ALA A 142 -9.08 -7.81 0.42
C ALA A 142 -7.84 -7.42 1.23
N GLU A 143 -7.83 -6.26 1.89
CA GLU A 143 -6.73 -5.83 2.76
C GLU A 143 -6.69 -6.67 4.05
N LEU A 144 -7.85 -7.05 4.60
CA LEU A 144 -7.92 -8.06 5.68
C LEU A 144 -7.39 -9.41 5.23
N TYR A 145 -7.76 -9.85 4.02
CA TYR A 145 -7.28 -11.14 3.49
C TYR A 145 -5.77 -11.14 3.31
N GLN A 146 -5.17 -10.01 2.90
CA GLN A 146 -3.72 -9.86 2.86
C GLN A 146 -3.09 -9.98 4.25
N GLY A 147 -3.71 -9.38 5.28
CA GLY A 147 -3.27 -9.55 6.67
C GLY A 147 -3.24 -11.02 7.08
N TRP A 148 -4.30 -11.77 6.78
CA TRP A 148 -4.37 -13.21 7.08
C TRP A 148 -3.37 -14.04 6.27
N LEU A 149 -3.13 -13.68 5.00
CA LEU A 149 -2.17 -14.40 4.15
C LEU A 149 -0.72 -14.19 4.61
N ASN A 150 -0.39 -12.97 5.02
CA ASN A 150 1.00 -12.55 5.23
C ASN A 150 1.46 -12.65 6.68
N CYS A 151 0.57 -12.38 7.64
CA CYS A 151 0.90 -12.26 9.06
C CYS A 151 -0.33 -12.50 9.96
N PRO A 152 -1.03 -13.65 9.84
CA PRO A 152 -2.27 -13.89 10.59
C PRO A 152 -2.07 -13.81 12.11
N GLU A 153 -0.88 -14.13 12.60
CA GLU A 153 -0.50 -14.10 14.03
C GLU A 153 -0.59 -12.71 14.67
N VAL A 154 -0.60 -11.64 13.87
CA VAL A 154 -0.78 -10.29 14.41
C VAL A 154 -2.24 -10.00 14.74
N PHE A 155 -3.19 -10.83 14.33
CA PHE A 155 -4.62 -10.69 14.62
C PHE A 155 -5.07 -11.70 15.67
N ALA A 156 -6.10 -11.34 16.44
CA ALA A 156 -6.73 -12.26 17.36
C ALA A 156 -7.47 -13.37 16.60
N GLN A 157 -7.29 -14.62 17.05
CA GLN A 157 -7.77 -15.80 16.34
C GLN A 157 -9.16 -16.26 16.78
N ASP A 158 -9.70 -15.68 17.86
CA ASP A 158 -10.96 -16.04 18.52
C ASP A 158 -12.09 -15.04 18.24
N CYS A 159 -11.90 -14.14 17.27
CA CYS A 159 -12.87 -13.09 16.95
C CYS A 159 -12.95 -12.80 15.45
N TYR A 160 -13.92 -11.95 15.09
CA TYR A 160 -14.19 -11.53 13.72
C TYR A 160 -13.81 -10.06 13.54
N TYR A 161 -13.19 -9.73 12.41
CA TYR A 161 -12.76 -8.39 12.07
C TYR A 161 -13.66 -7.76 11.01
N TRP A 162 -14.20 -6.58 11.30
CA TRP A 162 -14.93 -5.81 10.29
C TRP A 162 -14.01 -5.35 9.16
N SER A 163 -14.54 -5.41 7.94
CA SER A 163 -13.99 -4.65 6.82
C SER A 163 -14.84 -3.41 6.55
N SER A 164 -14.29 -2.42 5.84
CA SER A 164 -15.03 -1.26 5.33
C SER A 164 -15.87 -1.57 4.08
N SER A 165 -15.79 -2.79 3.56
CA SER A 165 -16.52 -3.21 2.38
C SER A 165 -17.98 -3.57 2.73
N GLN A 166 -18.92 -2.86 2.12
CA GLN A 166 -20.34 -3.16 2.25
C GLN A 166 -20.76 -4.32 1.34
N ARG A 167 -21.70 -5.15 1.83
CA ARG A 167 -22.33 -6.20 1.02
C ARG A 167 -23.70 -5.78 0.49
N SER A 168 -24.49 -5.11 1.32
CA SER A 168 -25.82 -4.59 0.98
C SER A 168 -26.23 -3.47 1.95
N ALA A 169 -27.44 -2.93 1.78
CA ALA A 169 -28.04 -1.98 2.72
C ALA A 169 -27.99 -2.42 4.21
N TYR A 170 -28.01 -3.73 4.49
CA TYR A 170 -28.06 -4.27 5.86
C TYR A 170 -26.80 -5.03 6.29
N LEU A 171 -25.94 -5.40 5.34
CA LEU A 171 -24.82 -6.31 5.58
C LEU A 171 -23.48 -5.69 5.18
N ALA A 172 -22.44 -6.00 5.93
CA ALA A 172 -21.05 -5.67 5.62
C ALA A 172 -20.18 -6.93 5.67
N PHE A 173 -19.03 -6.90 5.00
CA PHE A 173 -18.07 -8.01 5.01
C PHE A 173 -17.22 -7.99 6.27
N TYR A 174 -16.94 -9.16 6.81
CA TYR A 174 -15.99 -9.38 7.90
C TYR A 174 -15.14 -10.61 7.62
N MET A 175 -14.06 -10.79 8.38
CA MET A 175 -13.16 -11.94 8.26
C MET A 175 -12.90 -12.59 9.61
N TYR A 176 -12.93 -13.93 9.64
CA TYR A 176 -12.45 -14.74 10.74
C TYR A 176 -10.99 -15.13 10.49
N PHE A 177 -10.09 -14.81 11.42
CA PHE A 177 -8.67 -15.07 11.22
C PHE A 177 -8.25 -16.51 11.55
N GLY A 178 -9.04 -17.25 12.34
CA GLY A 178 -8.72 -18.63 12.71
C GLY A 178 -8.67 -19.61 11.53
N ASP A 179 -9.42 -19.35 10.45
CA ASP A 179 -9.41 -20.18 9.23
C ASP A 179 -9.33 -19.38 7.91
N GLY A 180 -9.35 -18.04 7.97
CA GLY A 180 -9.31 -17.18 6.80
C GLY A 180 -10.66 -17.02 6.09
N GLY A 181 -11.75 -17.43 6.72
CA GLY A 181 -13.10 -17.32 6.18
C GLY A 181 -13.56 -15.86 6.11
N GLN A 182 -14.01 -15.45 4.92
CA GLN A 182 -14.64 -14.15 4.69
C GLN A 182 -16.15 -14.32 4.55
N TYR A 183 -16.91 -13.58 5.36
CA TYR A 183 -18.35 -13.69 5.49
C TYR A 183 -19.00 -12.30 5.53
N TYR A 184 -20.30 -12.25 5.82
CA TYR A 184 -21.03 -11.00 6.02
C TYR A 184 -22.00 -11.10 7.20
N ASN A 185 -22.14 -10.02 7.94
CA ASN A 185 -23.04 -9.95 9.10
C ASN A 185 -23.88 -8.67 9.05
N GLY A 186 -24.93 -8.62 9.87
CA GLY A 186 -25.71 -7.41 10.12
C GLY A 186 -24.82 -6.28 10.62
N LYS A 187 -24.93 -5.11 10.00
CA LYS A 187 -24.12 -3.92 10.32
C LYS A 187 -24.28 -3.39 11.76
N GLY A 188 -25.34 -3.83 12.46
CA GLY A 188 -25.57 -3.49 13.87
C GLY A 188 -24.98 -4.48 14.87
N ASN A 189 -24.21 -5.48 14.42
CA ASN A 189 -23.43 -6.32 15.32
C ASN A 189 -22.07 -5.67 15.56
N GLU A 190 -21.57 -5.80 16.79
CA GLU A 190 -20.25 -5.31 17.16
C GLU A 190 -19.21 -6.39 16.87
N LEU A 191 -18.28 -6.10 15.96
CA LEU A 191 -17.13 -6.96 15.67
C LEU A 191 -15.84 -6.16 15.88
N ARG A 192 -14.71 -6.86 15.96
CA ARG A 192 -13.40 -6.27 16.21
C ARG A 192 -12.99 -5.36 15.07
N VAL A 193 -12.31 -4.26 15.41
CA VAL A 193 -11.78 -3.31 14.44
C VAL A 193 -10.27 -3.18 14.58
N ARG A 194 -9.55 -3.42 13.47
CA ARG A 194 -8.09 -3.23 13.34
C ARG A 194 -7.80 -2.16 12.29
N PRO A 195 -7.29 -0.99 12.67
CA PRO A 195 -6.90 0.04 11.71
C PRO A 195 -5.72 -0.39 10.83
N VAL A 196 -5.70 0.07 9.59
CA VAL A 196 -4.56 -0.06 8.67
C VAL A 196 -4.26 1.29 8.03
N ARG A 197 -3.07 1.46 7.45
CA ARG A 197 -2.73 2.64 6.64
C ARG A 197 -1.86 2.28 5.44
N ARG A 198 -1.72 3.23 4.50
CA ARG A 198 -0.86 3.08 3.31
C ARG A 198 0.48 3.77 3.53
N PHE A 199 1.56 3.06 3.24
CA PHE A 199 2.89 3.65 3.17
C PHE A 199 3.42 3.57 1.73
N PHE A 200 3.45 4.72 1.05
CA PHE A 200 3.94 4.85 -0.31
C PHE A 200 5.46 4.99 -0.33
N ILE A 201 6.12 4.31 -1.27
CA ILE A 201 7.58 4.38 -1.52
C ILE A 201 7.90 5.03 -2.85
#